data_AF-A0A2E9WQH5-F1
#
_entry.id   AF-A0A2E9WQH5-F1
#
_cell.length_a   1.000
_cell.length_b   1.000
_cell.length_c   1.000
_cell.angle_alpha   90.00
_cell.angle_beta   90.00
_cell.angle_gamma   90.00
#
_symmetry.space_group_name_H-M   'P 1'
#
loop_
_entity.id
_entity.type
_entity.pdbx_description
1 polymer ?
#
loop_
_entity_poly.entity_id
_entity_poly.type
_entity_poly.pdbx_seq_one_letter_code
_entity_poly.pdbx_strand_id
1 'polypeptide(L)'
;MLINFIDYFSGIIGAKYSGASKKGLLFGFLGLILGFIFLPPFGGFVGLFVGILIAEFIIKGNEIMALKTAAGSLIGIATGIFINILLAIAFFVLFVLFLFLLA
;
A
#
# COMPACT_ATOMS: atom_id res chain seq x y z
N MET A 1 -2.69 1.31 14.33
CA MET A 1 -3.74 0.59 13.57
C MET A 1 -4.31 1.42 12.42
N LEU A 2 -4.64 2.71 12.58
CA LEU A 2 -5.24 3.52 11.50
C LEU A 2 -4.30 3.78 10.29
N ILE A 3 -3.02 4.05 10.54
CA ILE A 3 -2.01 4.36 9.50
C ILE A 3 -1.79 3.20 8.52
N ASN A 4 -1.73 1.96 9.01
CA ASN A 4 -1.55 0.79 8.14
C ASN A 4 -2.68 0.67 7.11
N PHE A 5 -3.91 1.04 7.50
CA PHE A 5 -5.06 1.03 6.59
C PHE A 5 -4.93 2.06 5.46
N ILE A 6 -4.39 3.25 5.77
CA ILE A 6 -4.15 4.32 4.79
C ILE A 6 -3.04 3.91 3.82
N ASP A 7 -1.97 3.30 4.33
CA ASP A 7 -0.86 2.79 3.53
C ASP A 7 -1.31 1.69 2.55
N TYR A 8 -2.19 0.79 3.01
CA TYR A 8 -2.81 -0.23 2.17
C TYR A 8 -3.72 0.35 1.08
N PHE A 9 -4.48 1.41 1.37
CA PHE A 9 -5.25 2.14 0.36
C PHE A 9 -4.35 2.80 -0.68
N SER A 10 -3.23 3.38 -0.25
CA SER A 10 -2.22 3.93 -1.16
C SER A 10 -1.66 2.85 -2.09
N GLY A 11 -1.48 1.63 -1.59
CA GLY A 11 -1.12 0.46 -2.41
C GLY A 11 -2.12 0.12 -3.51
N ILE A 12 -3.40 0.10 -3.17
CA ILE A 12 -4.48 -0.17 -4.14
C ILE A 12 -4.52 0.93 -5.22
N ILE A 13 -4.31 2.18 -4.81
CA ILE A 13 -4.24 3.33 -5.74
C ILE A 13 -3.01 3.21 -6.65
N GLY A 14 -1.84 2.86 -6.11
CA GLY A 14 -0.62 2.62 -6.89
C GLY A 14 -0.78 1.49 -7.90
N ALA A 15 -1.47 0.41 -7.53
CA ALA A 15 -1.80 -0.68 -8.43
C ALA A 15 -2.72 -0.23 -9.58
N LYS A 16 -3.75 0.57 -9.25
CA LYS A 16 -4.67 1.14 -10.24
C LYS A 16 -3.96 2.04 -11.24
N TYR A 17 -3.07 2.91 -10.76
CA TYR A 17 -2.22 3.75 -11.62
C TYR A 17 -1.26 2.93 -12.49
N SER A 18 -0.84 1.76 -12.01
CA SER A 18 0.05 0.84 -12.73
C SER A 18 -0.69 -0.11 -13.69
N GLY A 19 -1.99 0.13 -13.92
CA GLY A 19 -2.79 -0.59 -14.92
C GLY A 19 -3.60 -1.77 -14.38
N ALA A 20 -3.86 -1.86 -13.07
CA ALA A 20 -4.66 -2.92 -12.49
C ALA A 20 -6.10 -2.92 -13.01
N SER A 21 -6.58 -4.12 -13.36
CA SER A 21 -7.98 -4.36 -13.70
C SER A 21 -8.87 -4.24 -12.46
N LYS A 22 -10.16 -3.99 -12.66
CA LYS A 22 -11.15 -3.94 -11.56
C LYS A 22 -11.18 -5.23 -10.75
N LYS A 23 -11.00 -6.38 -11.42
CA LYS A 23 -10.94 -7.70 -10.78
C LYS A 23 -9.61 -7.87 -10.03
N GLY A 24 -8.49 -7.45 -10.60
CA GLY A 24 -7.18 -7.46 -9.92
C GLY A 24 -7.17 -6.66 -8.63
N LEU A 25 -7.82 -5.49 -8.62
CA LEU A 25 -8.00 -4.68 -7.41
C LEU A 25 -8.84 -5.42 -6.35
N LEU A 26 -9.91 -6.11 -6.76
CA LEU A 26 -10.76 -6.88 -5.85
C LEU A 26 -10.01 -8.05 -5.22
N PHE A 27 -9.27 -8.83 -6.02
CA PHE A 27 -8.44 -9.92 -5.53
C PHE A 27 -7.26 -9.44 -4.68
N GLY A 28 -6.68 -8.28 -5.02
CA GLY A 28 -5.70 -7.61 -4.16
C GLY A 28 -6.27 -7.27 -2.80
N PHE A 29 -7.49 -6.72 -2.76
CA PHE A 29 -8.18 -6.39 -1.51
C PHE A 29 -8.46 -7.64 -0.65
N LEU A 30 -8.91 -8.72 -1.28
CA LEU A 30 -9.10 -10.01 -0.60
C LEU A 30 -7.77 -10.59 -0.10
N GLY A 31 -6.72 -10.51 -0.91
CA GLY A 31 -5.38 -10.93 -0.55
C GLY A 31 -4.83 -10.14 0.63
N LEU A 32 -5.13 -8.85 0.73
CA LEU A 32 -4.78 -8.00 1.86
C LEU A 32 -5.46 -8.46 3.15
N ILE A 33 -6.76 -8.72 3.10
CA ILE A 33 -7.53 -9.21 4.26
C ILE A 33 -7.02 -10.58 4.71
N LEU A 34 -6.87 -11.52 3.77
CA LEU A 34 -6.36 -12.87 4.06
C LEU A 34 -4.93 -12.83 4.59
N GLY A 35 -4.09 -12.01 3.97
CA GLY A 35 -2.71 -11.82 4.39
C GLY A 35 -2.61 -11.25 5.80
N PHE A 36 -3.47 -10.31 6.16
CA PHE A 36 -3.52 -9.75 7.52
C PHE A 36 -3.90 -10.80 8.58
N ILE A 37 -4.78 -11.74 8.24
CA ILE A 37 -5.18 -12.84 9.14
C ILE A 37 -4.05 -13.85 9.33
N PHE A 38 -3.31 -14.18 8.26
CA PHE A 38 -2.25 -15.19 8.31
C PHE A 38 -0.92 -14.68 8.87
N LEU A 39 -0.50 -13.46 8.51
CA LEU A 39 0.72 -12.81 9.01
C LEU A 39 0.39 -11.36 9.43
N PRO A 40 0.06 -11.08 10.69
CA PRO A 40 -0.43 -9.77 11.10
C PRO A 40 0.50 -8.57 10.81
N PRO A 41 1.85 -8.66 10.96
CA PRO A 41 2.70 -7.50 10.71
C PRO A 41 3.03 -7.27 9.22
N PHE A 42 3.21 -8.33 8.42
CA PHE A 42 3.70 -8.22 7.03
C PHE A 42 2.74 -8.80 5.97
N GLY A 43 1.79 -9.63 6.41
CA GLY A 43 0.97 -10.43 5.53
C GLY A 43 -0.01 -9.61 4.71
N GLY A 44 -0.51 -8.47 5.20
CA GLY A 44 -1.33 -7.57 4.37
C GLY A 44 -0.58 -7.01 3.16
N PHE A 45 0.72 -6.71 3.32
CA PHE A 45 1.60 -6.22 2.26
C PHE A 45 1.86 -7.29 1.20
N VAL A 46 2.27 -8.47 1.66
CA VAL A 46 2.54 -9.63 0.79
C VAL A 46 1.25 -10.10 0.14
N GLY A 47 0.15 -10.14 0.88
CA GLY A 47 -1.16 -10.55 0.42
C GLY A 47 -1.74 -9.63 -0.65
N LEU A 48 -1.58 -8.31 -0.52
CA LEU A 48 -1.95 -7.37 -1.58
C LEU A 48 -1.14 -7.60 -2.85
N PHE A 49 0.18 -7.72 -2.73
CA PHE A 49 1.08 -7.95 -3.87
C PHE A 49 0.76 -9.26 -4.59
N VAL A 50 0.69 -10.37 -3.85
CA VAL A 50 0.43 -11.71 -4.37
C VAL A 50 -1.00 -11.81 -4.93
N GLY A 51 -1.98 -11.23 -4.24
CA GLY A 51 -3.38 -11.21 -4.70
C GLY A 51 -3.55 -10.48 -6.04
N ILE A 52 -2.88 -9.33 -6.21
CA ILE A 52 -2.89 -8.60 -7.49
C ILE A 52 -2.12 -9.38 -8.56
N LEU A 53 -0.95 -9.92 -8.23
CA LEU A 53 -0.13 -10.65 -9.18
C LEU A 53 -0.85 -11.87 -9.75
N ILE A 54 -1.41 -12.72 -8.89
CA ILE A 54 -2.14 -13.92 -9.30
C ILE A 54 -3.38 -13.55 -10.12
N ALA A 55 -4.16 -12.59 -9.66
CA ALA A 55 -5.38 -12.20 -10.37
C ALA A 55 -5.07 -11.62 -11.74
N GLU A 56 -4.11 -10.71 -11.83
CA GLU A 56 -3.79 -10.03 -13.07
C GLU A 56 -3.09 -10.96 -14.07
N PHE A 57 -2.32 -11.93 -13.58
CA PHE A 57 -1.79 -13.02 -14.39
C PHE A 57 -2.91 -13.88 -14.99
N ILE A 58 -3.92 -14.26 -14.20
CA ILE A 58 -5.06 -15.05 -14.69
C ILE A 58 -5.93 -14.25 -15.68
N ILE A 59 -6.15 -12.95 -15.43
CA ILE A 59 -7.04 -12.12 -16.24
C ILE A 59 -6.43 -11.74 -17.58
N LYS A 60 -5.14 -11.37 -17.58
CA LYS A 60 -4.47 -10.83 -18.78
C LYS A 60 -3.53 -11.83 -19.44
N GLY A 61 -3.14 -12.90 -18.75
CA GLY A 61 -2.20 -13.92 -19.25
C GLY A 61 -0.77 -13.40 -19.51
N ASN A 62 -0.45 -12.19 -19.06
CA ASN A 62 0.84 -11.55 -19.34
C ASN A 62 1.60 -11.30 -18.03
N GLU A 63 2.64 -12.11 -17.80
CA GLU A 63 3.50 -12.06 -16.60
C GLU A 63 4.13 -10.69 -16.39
N ILE A 64 4.65 -10.08 -17.46
CA ILE A 64 5.32 -8.78 -17.40
C ILE A 64 4.35 -7.71 -16.94
N MET A 65 3.12 -7.74 -17.46
CA MET A 65 2.08 -6.78 -17.08
C MET A 65 1.60 -7.04 -15.65
N ALA A 66 1.41 -8.29 -15.25
CA ALA A 66 1.00 -8.66 -13.90
C ALA A 66 2.04 -8.24 -12.85
N LEU A 67 3.33 -8.51 -13.11
CA LEU A 67 4.44 -8.06 -12.26
C LEU A 67 4.52 -6.54 -12.18
N LYS A 68 4.38 -5.83 -13.30
CA LYS A 68 4.37 -4.36 -13.32
C LYS A 68 3.23 -3.80 -12.47
N THR A 69 2.03 -4.37 -12.60
CA THR A 69 0.86 -3.95 -11.84
C THR A 69 0.98 -4.29 -10.35
N ALA A 70 1.48 -5.48 -10.01
CA ALA A 70 1.74 -5.88 -8.63
C ALA A 70 2.84 -5.02 -7.99
N ALA A 71 3.94 -4.75 -8.69
CA ALA A 71 5.00 -3.84 -8.24
C ALA A 71 4.46 -2.40 -8.05
N GLY A 72 3.53 -1.99 -8.92
CA GLY A 72 2.77 -0.77 -8.76
C GLY A 72 2.06 -0.63 -7.41
N SER A 73 1.55 -1.74 -6.87
CA SER A 73 0.95 -1.75 -5.54
C SER A 73 1.98 -1.50 -4.43
N LEU A 74 3.19 -2.05 -4.56
CA LEU A 74 4.28 -1.81 -3.59
C LEU A 74 4.73 -0.35 -3.62
N ILE A 75 4.86 0.23 -4.82
CA ILE A 75 5.19 1.66 -4.98
C ILE A 75 4.10 2.53 -4.36
N GLY A 76 2.83 2.16 -4.55
CA GLY A 76 1.71 2.81 -3.90
C GLY A 76 1.84 2.83 -2.38
N ILE A 77 2.14 1.68 -1.76
CA ILE A 77 2.30 1.63 -0.30
C ILE A 77 3.53 2.42 0.15
N ALA A 78 4.66 2.29 -0.57
CA ALA A 78 5.87 3.04 -0.28
C ALA A 78 5.64 4.56 -0.30
N THR A 79 4.79 5.02 -1.22
CA THR A 79 4.37 6.43 -1.30
C THR A 79 3.55 6.85 -0.08
N GLY A 80 2.63 6.00 0.39
CA GLY A 80 1.86 6.25 1.62
C GLY A 80 2.76 6.40 2.85
N ILE A 81 3.71 5.47 3.00
CA ILE A 81 4.71 5.49 4.07
C ILE A 81 5.55 6.78 3.99
N PHE A 82 5.97 7.17 2.78
CA PHE A 82 6.76 8.39 2.57
C PHE A 82 6.01 9.65 3.02
N ILE A 83 4.71 9.75 2.70
CA ILE A 83 3.85 10.85 3.16
C ILE A 83 3.72 10.85 4.68
N ASN A 84 3.53 9.66 5.29
CA ASN A 84 3.44 9.53 6.75
C ASN A 84 4.74 9.97 7.45
N ILE A 85 5.90 9.68 6.87
CA ILE A 85 7.20 10.16 7.39
C ILE A 85 7.29 11.68 7.29
N LEU A 86 6.90 12.28 6.16
CA LEU A 86 6.88 13.74 6.00
C LEU A 86 5.98 14.43 7.02
N LEU A 87 4.77 13.88 7.23
CA LEU A 87 3.85 14.38 8.25
C LEU A 87 4.46 14.26 9.65
N ALA A 88 5.07 13.12 9.98
CA ALA A 88 5.71 12.93 11.29
C ALA A 88 6.81 13.98 11.53
N ILE A 89 7.63 14.28 10.53
CA ILE A 89 8.67 15.32 10.61
C ILE A 89 8.02 16.71 10.78
N ALA A 90 6.98 17.02 10.01
CA ALA A 90 6.28 18.31 10.11
C ALA A 90 5.69 18.52 11.52
N PHE A 91 5.01 17.51 12.06
CA PHE A 91 4.46 17.55 13.43
C PHE A 91 5.57 17.66 14.48
N PHE A 92 6.69 16.96 14.29
CA PHE A 92 7.83 17.04 15.21
C PHE A 92 8.42 18.45 15.27
N VAL A 93 8.66 19.07 14.11
CA VAL A 93 9.17 20.46 14.03
C VAL A 93 8.19 21.45 14.68
N LEU A 94 6.90 21.30 14.41
CA LEU A 94 5.85 22.17 14.94
C LEU A 94 5.74 22.03 16.47
N PHE A 95 5.90 20.81 16.99
CA PHE A 95 5.95 20.54 18.43
C PHE A 95 7.17 21.18 19.11
N VAL A 96 8.36 21.06 18.50
CA VAL A 96 9.59 21.68 19.03
C VAL A 96 9.48 23.21 19.03
N LEU A 97 8.95 23.82 17.97
CA LEU A 97 8.71 25.26 17.89
C LEU A 97 7.70 25.72 18.96
N PHE A 98 6.62 24.97 19.16
CA PHE A 98 5.63 25.27 20.18
C PHE A 98 6.22 25.21 21.59
N LEU A 99 7.06 24.20 21.87
CA LEU A 99 7.75 24.06 23.16
C LEU A 99 8.68 25.25 23.44
N PHE A 100 9.41 25.71 22.42
CA PHE A 100 10.33 26.86 22.54
C PHE A 100 9.59 28.20 22.66
N LEU A 101 8.38 28.31 22.12
CA LEU A 101 7.53 29.51 22.25
C LEU A 101 6.87 29.60 23.64
N LEU A 102 6.63 28.46 24.29
CA LEU A 102 6.00 28.37 25.60
C LEU A 102 7.00 28.49 26.77
N ALA A 103 8.29 28.27 26.52
CA ALA A 103 9.39 28.38 27.47
C ALA A 103 9.96 29.81 27.53
#